data_AF-A0A523VDX4-F1
#
_entry.id   AF-A0A523VDX4-F1
#
_cell.length_a   1.000
_cell.length_b   1.000
_cell.length_c   1.000
_cell.angle_alpha   90.00
_cell.angle_beta   90.00
_cell.angle_gamma   90.00
#
_symmetry.space_group_name_H-M   'P 1'
#
loop_
_entity.id
_entity.type
_entity.pdbx_description
1 polymer ?
#
loop_
_entity_poly.entity_id
_entity_poly.type
_entity_poly.pdbx_seq_one_letter_code
_entity_poly.pdbx_strand_id
1 'polypeptide(L)'
;MKNRDKKTNIKNFQISSKRRLGPFKYITWSILLVIILMTFTSLLFTTAPSPSLCRLCHEMQDEYYTWKQSSHRNIPCARCHQKPGLLGQGVQRLRLLGMIFAKTTGSYQNPISARVPNSICTSCHAKVIQQTITVNDIRVSHTEIVQGGFNCGNCHNSVVHKDAVPFRNISSMDKCIDCHHRQYVSTECSFCHKQVPDSKQGTATPWQIAHGKNWRKTHALLDMNTCSACHTEKDCLKCHKINMPHPEDWIPTHGRDAKANKKQCNQCHLKEFCKGCHAVEMPHPDDWLSKHSHPYSSAVEKDKGEKLCLKCHMKRGCYQCHKTHNHPVDKEKFKNFKGLDKWPNFLNI
;
A
#
# COMPACT_ATOMS: atom_id res chain seq x y z
N MET A 1 107.40 46.78 -49.99
CA MET A 1 106.31 47.77 -49.85
C MET A 1 105.00 47.04 -49.56
N LYS A 2 104.33 47.49 -48.49
CA LYS A 2 102.92 47.29 -48.08
C LYS A 2 102.39 45.89 -47.69
N ASN A 3 102.50 45.66 -46.38
CA ASN A 3 101.51 45.09 -45.46
C ASN A 3 100.04 45.29 -45.91
N ARG A 4 99.20 44.25 -45.72
CA ARG A 4 97.76 44.41 -45.49
C ARG A 4 97.24 43.34 -44.53
N ASP A 5 96.62 43.85 -43.47
CA ASP A 5 96.19 43.18 -42.25
C ASP A 5 95.09 42.12 -42.45
N LYS A 6 95.22 40.99 -41.73
CA LYS A 6 94.14 40.03 -41.50
C LYS A 6 93.28 40.50 -40.33
N LYS A 7 92.06 41.01 -40.62
CA LYS A 7 91.01 41.19 -39.60
C LYS A 7 90.34 39.86 -39.30
N THR A 8 90.43 39.45 -38.03
CA THR A 8 89.68 38.36 -37.39
C THR A 8 88.18 38.69 -37.34
N ASN A 9 87.35 37.71 -37.71
CA ASN A 9 85.88 37.81 -37.67
C ASN A 9 85.36 36.83 -36.61
N ILE A 10 85.00 37.34 -35.43
CA ILE A 10 84.43 36.57 -34.32
C ILE A 10 82.94 36.37 -34.61
N LYS A 11 82.53 35.16 -34.99
CA LYS A 11 81.11 34.78 -35.07
C LYS A 11 80.60 34.44 -33.67
N ASN A 12 79.64 35.24 -33.19
CA ASN A 12 78.82 34.94 -32.00
C ASN A 12 78.05 33.63 -32.18
N PHE A 13 78.29 32.66 -31.29
CA PHE A 13 77.53 31.42 -31.19
C PHE A 13 76.48 31.56 -30.09
N GLN A 14 75.24 31.90 -30.46
CA GLN A 14 74.09 31.83 -29.53
C GLN A 14 73.58 30.39 -29.47
N ILE A 15 73.82 29.70 -28.35
CA ILE A 15 73.23 28.39 -28.06
C ILE A 15 71.82 28.62 -27.49
N SER A 16 70.81 28.54 -28.34
CA SER A 16 69.40 28.41 -27.95
C SER A 16 69.11 26.96 -27.56
N SER A 17 69.18 26.64 -26.27
CA SER A 17 68.79 25.32 -25.75
C SER A 17 67.30 25.26 -25.43
N LYS A 18 66.44 25.22 -26.46
CA LYS A 18 65.06 24.76 -26.26
C LYS A 18 65.07 23.26 -25.98
N ARG A 19 65.13 22.87 -24.70
CA ARG A 19 64.87 21.49 -24.26
C ARG A 19 63.44 21.08 -24.68
N ARG A 20 63.31 20.46 -25.86
CA ARG A 20 62.06 19.81 -26.26
C ARG A 20 61.81 18.66 -25.29
N LEU A 21 60.74 18.74 -24.49
CA LEU A 21 60.30 17.62 -23.68
C LEU A 21 59.95 16.46 -24.63
N GLY A 22 60.64 15.33 -24.50
CA GLY A 22 60.41 14.16 -25.35
C GLY A 22 58.99 13.59 -25.17
N PRO A 23 58.47 12.88 -26.18
CA PRO A 23 57.10 12.34 -26.19
C PRO A 23 56.79 11.42 -25.00
N PHE A 24 57.82 10.77 -24.43
CA PHE A 24 57.72 9.94 -23.24
C PHE A 24 57.18 10.66 -22.00
N LYS A 25 57.45 11.97 -21.83
CA LYS A 25 56.89 12.73 -20.70
C LYS A 25 55.39 12.97 -20.85
N TYR A 26 54.88 13.14 -22.07
CA TYR A 26 53.44 13.29 -22.27
C TYR A 26 52.72 11.96 -22.05
N ILE A 27 53.31 10.85 -22.51
CA ILE A 27 52.76 9.51 -22.30
C ILE A 27 52.69 9.17 -20.80
N THR A 28 53.74 9.47 -20.02
CA THR A 28 53.72 9.20 -18.57
C THR A 28 52.70 10.05 -17.82
N TRP A 29 52.54 11.32 -18.20
CA TRP A 29 51.51 12.19 -17.62
C TRP A 29 50.09 11.75 -18.00
N SER A 30 49.87 11.30 -19.24
CA SER A 30 48.59 10.74 -19.67
C SER A 30 48.24 9.46 -18.92
N ILE A 31 49.21 8.55 -18.71
CA ILE A 31 49.00 7.33 -17.93
C ILE A 31 48.70 7.66 -16.47
N LEU A 32 49.45 8.59 -15.86
CA LEU A 32 49.19 9.06 -14.50
C LEU A 32 47.80 9.68 -14.37
N LEU A 33 47.38 10.49 -15.34
CA LEU A 33 46.05 11.11 -15.36
C LEU A 33 44.94 10.06 -15.46
N VAL A 34 45.11 9.05 -16.31
CA VAL A 34 44.17 7.92 -16.43
C VAL A 34 44.10 7.12 -15.13
N ILE A 35 45.23 6.82 -14.50
CA ILE A 35 45.28 6.13 -13.20
C ILE A 35 44.61 6.98 -12.11
N ILE A 36 44.83 8.29 -12.08
CA ILE A 36 44.16 9.21 -11.16
C ILE A 36 42.65 9.24 -11.43
N LEU A 37 42.21 9.27 -12.69
CA LEU A 37 40.78 9.21 -13.04
C LEU A 37 40.15 7.87 -12.66
N MET A 38 40.84 6.75 -12.89
CA MET A 38 40.36 5.41 -12.55
C MET A 38 40.31 5.20 -11.03
N THR A 39 41.31 5.69 -10.29
CA THR A 39 41.31 5.62 -8.82
C THR A 39 40.27 6.55 -8.22
N PHE A 40 40.10 7.76 -8.76
CA PHE A 40 39.07 8.71 -8.33
C PHE A 40 37.66 8.21 -8.61
N THR A 41 37.42 7.65 -9.80
CA THR A 41 36.13 7.01 -10.12
C THR A 41 35.88 5.79 -9.24
N SER A 42 36.87 4.92 -9.02
CA SER A 42 36.75 3.79 -8.09
C SER A 42 36.45 4.24 -6.65
N LEU A 43 37.08 5.32 -6.17
CA LEU A 43 36.84 5.88 -4.83
C LEU A 43 35.42 6.48 -4.72
N LEU A 44 34.98 7.20 -5.75
CA LEU A 44 33.62 7.71 -5.83
C LEU A 44 32.60 6.56 -5.86
N PHE A 45 32.88 5.47 -6.57
CA PHE A 45 31.98 4.31 -6.64
C PHE A 45 31.90 3.53 -5.32
N THR A 46 33.02 3.38 -4.61
CA THR A 46 33.11 2.56 -3.38
C THR A 46 32.61 3.26 -2.12
N THR A 47 32.63 4.60 -2.08
CA THR A 47 32.09 5.36 -0.95
C THR A 47 30.57 5.39 -0.99
N ALA A 48 29.93 4.88 0.07
CA ALA A 48 28.48 5.00 0.23
C ALA A 48 28.12 6.50 0.34
N PRO A 49 27.03 6.97 -0.31
CA PRO A 49 26.63 8.36 -0.21
C PRO A 49 26.40 8.72 1.26
N SER A 50 27.04 9.80 1.70
CA SER A 50 26.83 10.31 3.05
C SER A 50 25.37 10.77 3.21
N PRO A 51 24.77 10.67 4.41
CA PRO A 51 23.42 11.19 4.67
C PRO A 51 23.23 12.65 4.22
N SER A 52 24.31 13.44 4.26
CA SER A 52 24.35 14.83 3.81
C SER A 52 24.06 15.02 2.32
N LEU A 53 24.42 14.06 1.46
CA LEU A 53 24.14 14.12 0.02
C LEU A 53 22.65 13.88 -0.25
N CYS A 54 22.00 12.98 0.48
CA CYS A 54 20.57 12.74 0.35
C CYS A 54 19.75 13.98 0.75
N ARG A 55 20.19 14.71 1.78
CA ARG A 55 19.59 15.98 2.22
C ARG A 55 19.62 17.09 1.16
N LEU A 56 20.53 17.02 0.18
CA LEU A 56 20.58 18.02 -0.89
C LEU A 56 19.32 17.99 -1.76
N CYS A 57 18.65 16.83 -1.86
CA CYS A 57 17.31 16.77 -2.39
C CYS A 57 16.34 17.34 -1.35
N HIS A 58 15.63 18.41 -1.70
CA HIS A 58 14.73 19.08 -0.76
C HIS A 58 13.57 18.16 -0.30
N GLU A 59 13.18 17.19 -1.14
CA GLU A 59 12.16 16.19 -0.84
C GLU A 59 12.59 15.17 0.22
N MET A 60 13.88 15.09 0.58
CA MET A 60 14.41 14.15 1.57
C MET A 60 14.76 14.83 2.91
N GLN A 61 14.40 16.11 3.06
CA GLN A 61 14.76 16.88 4.25
C GLN A 61 14.04 16.34 5.49
N ASP A 62 12.75 16.04 5.39
CA ASP A 62 11.96 15.55 6.53
C ASP A 62 12.45 14.18 6.99
N GLU A 63 12.76 13.27 6.05
CA GLU A 63 13.35 11.96 6.34
C GLU A 63 14.73 12.09 6.99
N TYR A 64 15.55 13.05 6.55
CA TYR A 64 16.86 13.32 7.14
C TYR A 64 16.74 13.84 8.58
N TYR A 65 15.86 14.82 8.83
CA TYR A 65 15.70 15.39 10.17
C TYR A 65 15.11 14.38 11.16
N THR A 66 14.13 13.60 10.72
CA THR A 66 13.54 12.53 11.55
C THR A 66 14.53 11.40 11.82
N TRP A 67 15.33 10.99 10.82
CA TRP A 67 16.44 10.05 11.01
C TRP A 67 17.44 10.54 12.07
N LYS A 68 17.86 11.81 12.00
CA LYS A 68 18.82 12.40 12.95
C LYS A 68 18.31 12.36 14.41
N GLN A 69 16.99 12.40 14.60
CA GLN A 69 16.33 12.31 15.91
C GLN A 69 15.96 10.88 16.31
N SER A 70 16.16 9.89 15.45
CA SER A 70 15.79 8.50 15.71
C SER A 70 16.87 7.74 16.49
N SER A 71 16.54 6.54 16.95
CA SER A 71 17.51 5.60 17.52
C SER A 71 18.55 5.11 16.50
N HIS A 72 18.32 5.32 15.20
CA HIS A 72 19.20 4.93 14.11
C HIS A 72 20.05 6.09 13.55
N ARG A 73 20.13 7.23 14.25
CA ARG A 73 20.86 8.44 13.83
C ARG A 73 22.35 8.24 13.50
N ASN A 74 22.95 7.13 13.93
CA ASN A 74 24.36 6.81 13.67
C ASN A 74 24.52 5.77 12.53
N ILE A 75 23.42 5.37 11.88
CA ILE A 75 23.41 4.40 10.78
C ILE A 75 23.19 5.16 9.46
N PRO A 76 24.13 5.12 8.50
CA PRO A 76 23.96 5.79 7.21
C PRO A 76 22.73 5.31 6.43
N CYS A 77 22.07 6.20 5.68
CA CYS A 77 20.85 5.90 4.92
C CYS A 77 21.01 4.66 4.01
N ALA A 78 22.18 4.55 3.35
CA ALA A 78 22.51 3.45 2.45
C ALA A 78 22.58 2.08 3.14
N ARG A 79 22.80 2.02 4.46
CA ARG A 79 22.75 0.73 5.19
C ARG A 79 21.35 0.14 5.18
N CYS A 80 20.30 0.96 5.05
CA CYS A 80 18.92 0.50 5.02
C CYS A 80 18.32 0.50 3.61
N HIS A 81 18.52 1.57 2.85
CA HIS A 81 17.83 1.81 1.57
C HIS A 81 18.55 1.22 0.35
N GLN A 82 19.73 0.63 0.54
CA GLN A 82 20.55 0.12 -0.55
C GLN A 82 21.02 -1.32 -0.26
N LYS A 83 21.08 -2.14 -1.31
CA LYS A 83 21.64 -3.49 -1.22
C LYS A 83 23.17 -3.41 -1.01
N PRO A 84 23.76 -4.27 -0.16
CA PRO A 84 25.21 -4.31 0.04
C PRO A 84 25.96 -4.73 -1.24
N GLY A 85 27.25 -4.38 -1.31
CA GLY A 85 28.15 -4.73 -2.42
C GLY A 85 28.14 -3.72 -3.58
N LEU A 86 29.12 -3.88 -4.49
CA LEU A 86 29.34 -2.97 -5.64
C LEU A 86 28.14 -2.95 -6.60
N LEU A 87 27.51 -4.10 -6.86
CA LEU A 87 26.31 -4.17 -7.70
C LEU A 87 25.14 -3.40 -7.07
N GLY A 88 24.97 -3.50 -5.75
CA GLY A 88 23.95 -2.75 -5.02
C GLY A 88 24.18 -1.24 -5.07
N GLN A 89 25.45 -0.80 -4.99
CA GLN A 89 25.85 0.59 -5.20
C GLN A 89 25.49 1.08 -6.62
N GLY A 90 25.79 0.29 -7.65
CA GLY A 90 25.44 0.62 -9.04
C GLY A 90 23.92 0.76 -9.24
N VAL A 91 23.14 -0.22 -8.77
CA VAL A 91 21.66 -0.19 -8.87
C VAL A 91 21.08 1.02 -8.15
N GLN A 92 21.61 1.40 -7.00
CA GLN A 92 21.12 2.57 -6.27
C GLN A 92 21.35 3.89 -7.03
N ARG A 93 22.47 4.01 -7.75
CA ARG A 93 22.73 5.18 -8.61
C ARG A 93 21.75 5.28 -9.76
N LEU A 94 21.45 4.16 -10.41
CA LEU A 94 20.43 4.11 -11.45
C LEU A 94 19.04 4.47 -10.90
N ARG A 95 18.72 4.03 -9.68
CA ARG A 95 17.47 4.44 -8.99
C ARG A 95 17.44 5.93 -8.69
N LEU A 96 18.55 6.55 -8.28
CA LEU A 96 18.64 8.00 -8.08
C LEU A 96 18.33 8.76 -9.38
N LEU A 97 18.91 8.33 -10.51
CA LEU A 97 18.59 8.90 -11.83
C LEU A 97 17.09 8.73 -12.17
N GLY A 98 16.53 7.55 -11.87
CA GLY A 98 15.09 7.30 -12.04
C GLY A 98 14.21 8.20 -11.17
N MET A 99 14.61 8.47 -9.92
CA MET A 99 13.88 9.40 -9.04
C MET A 99 13.95 10.84 -9.55
N ILE A 100 15.11 11.28 -10.06
CA ILE A 100 15.26 12.59 -10.70
C ILE A 100 14.33 12.68 -11.91
N PHE A 101 14.34 11.68 -12.79
CA PHE A 101 13.46 11.63 -13.96
C PHE A 101 11.97 11.64 -13.55
N ALA A 102 11.59 10.83 -12.55
CA ALA A 102 10.21 10.79 -12.06
C ALA A 102 9.78 12.15 -11.50
N LYS A 103 10.68 12.84 -10.80
CA LYS A 103 10.44 14.18 -10.29
C LYS A 103 10.29 15.21 -11.41
N THR A 104 11.18 15.20 -12.42
CA THR A 104 11.13 16.18 -13.52
C THR A 104 9.95 15.99 -14.45
N THR A 105 9.52 14.75 -14.65
CA THR A 105 8.36 14.42 -15.51
C THR A 105 7.03 14.35 -14.76
N GLY A 106 7.05 14.42 -13.42
CA GLY A 106 5.85 14.23 -12.59
C GLY A 106 5.31 12.80 -12.58
N SER A 107 6.07 11.81 -13.06
CA SER A 107 5.64 10.41 -13.20
C SER A 107 5.71 9.59 -11.91
N TYR A 108 5.34 10.18 -10.76
CA TYR A 108 5.33 9.53 -9.46
C TYR A 108 3.94 9.53 -8.81
N GLN A 109 3.75 8.66 -7.83
CA GLN A 109 2.50 8.54 -7.07
C GLN A 109 2.74 8.87 -5.60
N ASN A 110 1.78 9.59 -5.01
CA ASN A 110 1.78 9.89 -3.58
C ASN A 110 0.94 8.85 -2.81
N PRO A 111 1.34 8.48 -1.58
CA PRO A 111 2.58 8.89 -0.94
C PRO A 111 3.81 8.13 -1.45
N ILE A 112 4.94 8.83 -1.54
CA ILE A 112 6.23 8.21 -1.86
C ILE A 112 6.65 7.35 -0.67
N SER A 113 6.85 6.05 -0.88
CA SER A 113 7.31 5.13 0.16
C SER A 113 8.46 4.28 -0.33
N ALA A 114 9.49 4.15 0.51
CA ALA A 114 10.62 3.28 0.24
C ALA A 114 10.38 1.92 0.90
N ARG A 115 10.46 0.84 0.12
CA ARG A 115 10.36 -0.52 0.65
C ARG A 115 11.74 -1.01 1.10
N VAL A 116 11.88 -1.28 2.40
CA VAL A 116 13.08 -1.89 3.00
C VAL A 116 12.77 -3.37 3.31
N PRO A 117 13.55 -4.33 2.78
CA PRO A 117 13.31 -5.75 3.04
C PRO A 117 13.77 -6.18 4.44
N ASN A 118 13.14 -7.22 5.00
CA ASN A 118 13.43 -7.71 6.35
C ASN A 118 14.88 -8.13 6.58
N SER A 119 15.58 -8.60 5.54
CA SER A 119 16.98 -9.02 5.62
C SER A 119 17.91 -7.90 6.08
N ILE A 120 17.58 -6.65 5.74
CA ILE A 120 18.32 -5.47 6.18
C ILE A 120 18.17 -5.28 7.69
N CYS A 121 16.94 -5.35 8.21
CA CYS A 121 16.67 -5.22 9.64
C CYS A 121 17.33 -6.35 10.43
N THR A 122 17.16 -7.59 9.96
CA THR A 122 17.66 -8.80 10.62
C THR A 122 19.18 -8.97 10.51
N SER A 123 19.86 -8.24 9.62
CA SER A 123 21.33 -8.18 9.60
C SER A 123 21.93 -7.66 10.91
N CYS A 124 21.20 -6.79 11.63
CA CYS A 124 21.56 -6.32 12.97
C CYS A 124 20.65 -6.91 14.06
N HIS A 125 19.37 -7.15 13.75
CA HIS A 125 18.35 -7.62 14.70
C HIS A 125 18.04 -9.11 14.56
N ALA A 126 19.03 -9.94 14.22
CA ALA A 126 18.85 -11.37 13.98
C ALA A 126 18.15 -12.12 15.13
N LYS A 127 18.41 -11.72 16.38
CA LYS A 127 17.79 -12.33 17.56
C LYS A 127 16.26 -12.23 17.57
N VAL A 128 15.68 -11.19 16.95
CA VAL A 128 14.22 -10.95 16.96
C VAL A 128 13.44 -12.03 16.22
N ILE A 129 14.05 -12.67 15.21
CA ILE A 129 13.46 -13.77 14.43
C ILE A 129 13.86 -15.16 14.95
N GLN A 130 14.57 -15.24 16.08
CA GLN A 130 15.04 -16.50 16.65
C GLN A 130 14.35 -16.85 17.96
N GLN A 131 13.74 -15.87 18.63
CA GLN A 131 13.10 -16.05 19.93
C GLN A 131 11.89 -15.14 20.08
N THR A 132 10.99 -15.50 21.00
CA THR A 132 9.91 -14.62 21.43
C THR A 132 10.49 -13.41 22.17
N ILE A 133 10.18 -12.22 21.69
CA ILE A 133 10.62 -10.96 22.30
C ILE A 133 9.47 -10.39 23.12
N THR A 134 9.78 -9.88 24.32
CA THR A 134 8.83 -9.15 25.16
C THR A 134 9.22 -7.67 25.23
N VAL A 135 8.32 -6.77 24.82
CA VAL A 135 8.51 -5.31 24.94
C VAL A 135 7.22 -4.71 25.48
N ASN A 136 7.34 -3.84 26.48
CA ASN A 136 6.19 -3.18 27.12
C ASN A 136 5.07 -4.17 27.45
N ASP A 137 5.44 -5.28 28.07
CA ASP A 137 4.54 -6.38 28.46
C ASP A 137 3.98 -7.26 27.31
N ILE A 138 4.15 -6.87 26.06
CA ILE A 138 3.69 -7.66 24.90
C ILE A 138 4.75 -8.64 24.45
N ARG A 139 4.38 -9.92 24.38
CA ARG A 139 5.17 -11.03 23.85
C ARG A 139 4.81 -11.30 22.40
N VAL A 140 5.81 -11.34 21.53
CA VAL A 140 5.63 -11.60 20.10
C VAL A 140 6.70 -12.55 19.59
N SER A 141 6.27 -13.63 18.94
CA SER A 141 7.13 -14.40 18.03
C SER A 141 7.04 -13.78 16.65
N HIS A 142 8.17 -13.32 16.12
CA HIS A 142 8.20 -12.69 14.79
C HIS A 142 8.41 -13.70 13.66
N THR A 143 8.77 -14.94 13.99
CA THR A 143 9.13 -15.98 13.01
C THR A 143 7.98 -16.29 12.07
N GLU A 144 6.83 -16.64 12.64
CA GLU A 144 5.61 -17.00 11.90
C GLU A 144 5.07 -15.80 11.13
N ILE A 145 5.14 -14.60 11.72
CA ILE A 145 4.73 -13.34 11.09
C ILE A 145 5.55 -13.07 9.83
N VAL A 146 6.88 -13.18 9.91
CA VAL A 146 7.78 -12.95 8.78
C VAL A 146 7.62 -14.04 7.72
N GLN A 147 7.45 -15.30 8.13
CA GLN A 147 7.17 -16.42 7.21
C GLN A 147 5.83 -16.26 6.48
N GLY A 148 4.83 -15.67 7.14
CA GLY A 148 3.56 -15.27 6.54
C GLY A 148 3.66 -14.10 5.55
N GLY A 149 4.86 -13.59 5.25
CA GLY A 149 5.10 -12.57 4.24
C GLY A 149 5.07 -11.12 4.76
N PHE A 150 4.88 -10.91 6.06
CA PHE A 150 4.90 -9.56 6.64
C PHE A 150 6.32 -9.00 6.72
N ASN A 151 6.45 -7.71 6.40
CA ASN A 151 7.69 -6.97 6.51
C ASN A 151 7.76 -6.26 7.86
N CYS A 152 8.97 -6.04 8.39
CA CYS A 152 9.18 -5.33 9.65
C CYS A 152 8.48 -3.95 9.64
N GLY A 153 8.55 -3.25 8.51
CA GLY A 153 7.88 -1.96 8.30
C GLY A 153 6.34 -2.01 8.31
N ASN A 154 5.70 -3.18 8.20
CA ASN A 154 4.24 -3.25 8.32
C ASN A 154 3.74 -2.89 9.73
N CYS A 155 4.59 -3.05 10.75
CA CYS A 155 4.33 -2.63 12.14
C CYS A 155 5.33 -1.60 12.67
N HIS A 156 6.54 -1.52 12.11
CA HIS A 156 7.63 -0.66 12.59
C HIS A 156 8.05 0.40 11.56
N ASN A 157 7.12 0.98 10.79
CA ASN A 157 7.49 1.96 9.74
C ASN A 157 7.98 3.31 10.28
N SER A 158 7.60 3.69 11.50
CA SER A 158 7.94 4.99 12.09
C SER A 158 9.24 4.98 12.90
N VAL A 159 9.97 3.86 12.96
CA VAL A 159 11.18 3.71 13.79
C VAL A 159 12.27 4.72 13.43
N VAL A 160 12.49 4.96 12.14
CA VAL A 160 13.52 5.89 11.66
C VAL A 160 12.92 7.24 11.28
N HIS A 161 11.83 7.23 10.51
CA HIS A 161 11.28 8.44 9.89
C HIS A 161 10.13 9.08 10.69
N LYS A 162 9.74 8.53 11.85
CA LYS A 162 8.81 9.15 12.81
C LYS A 162 7.52 9.73 12.18
N ASP A 163 7.41 11.06 12.08
CA ASP A 163 6.26 11.80 11.52
C ASP A 163 6.38 12.04 10.01
N ALA A 164 7.57 11.82 9.42
CA ALA A 164 7.77 11.90 7.97
C ALA A 164 7.18 10.68 7.23
N VAL A 165 6.69 9.67 7.94
CA VAL A 165 5.88 8.61 7.30
C VAL A 165 4.44 9.10 7.13
N PRO A 166 3.82 8.89 5.95
CA PRO A 166 2.45 9.34 5.69
C PRO A 166 1.43 8.77 6.67
N PHE A 167 1.62 7.51 7.07
CA PHE A 167 0.75 6.81 8.02
C PHE A 167 1.62 6.04 9.01
N ARG A 168 1.52 6.36 10.29
CA ARG A 168 2.20 5.61 11.34
C ARG A 168 1.52 4.26 11.53
N ASN A 169 2.22 3.19 11.17
CA ASN A 169 1.87 1.86 11.63
C ASN A 169 2.46 1.71 13.02
N ILE A 170 1.61 1.78 14.03
CA ILE A 170 1.95 1.34 15.38
C ILE A 170 1.45 -0.08 15.56
N SER A 171 2.19 -0.88 16.34
CA SER A 171 1.72 -2.18 16.79
C SER A 171 0.49 -1.98 17.67
N SER A 172 -0.67 -2.46 17.22
CA SER A 172 -1.93 -2.45 17.98
C SER A 172 -2.46 -3.88 18.07
N MET A 173 -3.30 -4.15 19.08
CA MET A 173 -3.97 -5.45 19.21
C MET A 173 -4.73 -5.82 17.93
N ASP A 174 -5.40 -4.86 17.30
CA ASP A 174 -6.16 -5.05 16.05
C ASP A 174 -5.32 -5.70 14.94
N LYS A 175 -4.06 -5.28 14.78
CA LYS A 175 -3.15 -5.84 13.76
C LYS A 175 -2.79 -7.30 14.03
N CYS A 176 -2.69 -7.69 15.31
CA CYS A 176 -2.41 -9.07 15.70
C CYS A 176 -3.67 -9.93 15.59
N ILE A 177 -4.78 -9.41 16.13
CA ILE A 177 -6.06 -10.10 16.23
C ILE A 177 -6.67 -10.39 14.86
N ASP A 178 -6.49 -9.53 13.86
CA ASP A 178 -7.02 -9.78 12.52
C ASP A 178 -6.61 -11.15 11.96
N CYS A 179 -5.35 -11.53 12.14
CA CYS A 179 -4.89 -12.87 11.76
C CYS A 179 -5.18 -13.92 12.84
N HIS A 180 -4.96 -13.62 14.13
CA HIS A 180 -5.15 -14.61 15.19
C HIS A 180 -6.60 -15.10 15.27
N HIS A 181 -7.57 -14.21 15.14
CA HIS A 181 -8.98 -14.56 15.12
C HIS A 181 -9.34 -15.40 13.89
N ARG A 182 -8.95 -14.96 12.69
CA ARG A 182 -9.29 -15.63 11.42
C ARG A 182 -8.63 -17.00 11.26
N GLN A 183 -7.43 -17.16 11.82
CA GLN A 183 -6.67 -18.41 11.75
C GLN A 183 -6.91 -19.31 12.96
N TYR A 184 -7.88 -18.97 13.82
CA TYR A 184 -8.21 -19.73 15.04
C TYR A 184 -7.01 -19.92 15.98
N VAL A 185 -6.10 -18.95 16.01
CA VAL A 185 -5.03 -18.85 17.00
C VAL A 185 -5.60 -18.18 18.26
N SER A 186 -5.04 -18.52 19.43
CA SER A 186 -5.48 -17.96 20.70
C SER A 186 -5.51 -16.42 20.69
N THR A 187 -6.65 -15.87 21.12
CA THR A 187 -6.89 -14.44 21.40
C THR A 187 -6.98 -14.15 22.90
N GLU A 188 -6.70 -15.14 23.76
CA GLU A 188 -6.60 -14.96 25.20
C GLU A 188 -5.58 -13.88 25.56
N CYS A 189 -5.94 -13.01 26.51
CA CYS A 189 -5.12 -11.82 26.83
C CYS A 189 -3.69 -12.21 27.22
N SER A 190 -3.54 -13.29 27.99
CA SER A 190 -2.25 -13.81 28.48
C SER A 190 -1.35 -14.40 27.38
N PHE A 191 -1.91 -14.69 26.21
CA PHE A 191 -1.13 -15.17 25.06
C PHE A 191 -0.12 -14.11 24.62
N CYS A 192 -0.58 -12.85 24.54
CA CYS A 192 0.24 -11.71 24.15
C CYS A 192 0.75 -10.92 25.36
N HIS A 193 -0.10 -10.63 26.34
CA HIS A 193 0.25 -9.82 27.51
C HIS A 193 0.88 -10.69 28.60
N LYS A 194 2.03 -10.28 29.12
CA LYS A 194 2.63 -10.91 30.31
C LYS A 194 1.90 -10.45 31.59
N GLN A 195 1.30 -9.27 31.57
CA GLN A 195 0.43 -8.67 32.57
C GLN A 195 -0.68 -7.90 31.86
N VAL A 196 -1.91 -8.41 31.91
CA VAL A 196 -3.05 -7.78 31.25
C VAL A 196 -3.23 -6.35 31.82
N PRO A 197 -3.08 -5.29 31.00
CA PRO A 197 -3.20 -3.91 31.49
C PRO A 197 -4.63 -3.65 31.97
N ASP A 198 -4.78 -2.88 33.05
CA ASP A 198 -6.09 -2.33 33.40
C ASP A 198 -6.52 -1.36 32.30
N SER A 199 -7.67 -1.63 31.67
CA SER A 199 -8.22 -0.89 30.52
C SER A 199 -8.48 0.60 30.79
N LYS A 200 -8.27 1.07 32.03
CA LYS A 200 -8.54 2.43 32.51
C LYS A 200 -7.37 3.41 32.35
N GLN A 201 -6.18 2.98 31.93
CA GLN A 201 -5.00 3.86 31.89
C GLN A 201 -4.53 4.19 30.46
N GLY A 202 -4.73 5.45 30.04
CA GLY A 202 -3.81 6.20 29.18
C GLY A 202 -3.82 5.99 27.65
N THR A 203 -3.87 7.12 26.92
CA THR A 203 -3.76 7.34 25.46
C THR A 203 -4.88 6.79 24.57
N ALA A 204 -5.35 7.62 23.62
CA ALA A 204 -6.38 7.29 22.63
C ALA A 204 -5.94 6.16 21.69
N THR A 205 -5.99 4.92 22.18
CA THR A 205 -5.80 3.71 21.39
C THR A 205 -7.09 3.34 20.68
N PRO A 206 -7.03 2.54 19.60
CA PRO A 206 -8.23 1.90 19.03
C PRO A 206 -9.11 1.24 20.09
N TRP A 207 -8.51 0.63 21.13
CA TRP A 207 -9.24 0.07 22.25
C TRP A 207 -10.10 1.11 23.01
N GLN A 208 -9.55 2.28 23.31
CA GLN A 208 -10.30 3.37 23.96
C GLN A 208 -11.42 3.95 23.08
N ILE A 209 -11.28 3.86 21.76
CA ILE A 209 -12.35 4.25 20.81
C ILE A 209 -13.57 3.32 20.98
N ALA A 210 -13.38 2.03 21.26
CA ALA A 210 -14.47 1.06 21.45
C ALA A 210 -14.86 0.79 22.91
N HIS A 211 -14.02 1.15 23.90
CA HIS A 211 -14.27 0.85 25.31
C HIS A 211 -14.22 2.09 26.23
N GLY A 212 -14.02 3.28 25.66
CA GLY A 212 -14.07 4.56 26.39
C GLY A 212 -15.51 5.08 26.58
N LYS A 213 -15.67 6.19 27.33
CA LYS A 213 -16.99 6.77 27.65
C LYS A 213 -17.88 7.05 26.44
N ASN A 214 -17.29 7.36 25.28
CA ASN A 214 -18.01 7.71 24.05
C ASN A 214 -18.18 6.56 23.06
N TRP A 215 -17.84 5.32 23.43
CA TRP A 215 -17.75 4.19 22.50
C TRP A 215 -18.99 3.96 21.64
N ARG A 216 -20.19 4.23 22.16
CA ARG A 216 -21.44 4.08 21.41
C ARG A 216 -21.47 4.90 20.12
N LYS A 217 -20.75 6.03 20.07
CA LYS A 217 -20.65 6.90 18.88
C LYS A 217 -19.41 6.62 18.04
N THR A 218 -18.42 5.90 18.58
CA THR A 218 -17.09 5.79 17.98
C THR A 218 -16.70 4.36 17.61
N HIS A 219 -17.40 3.32 18.09
CA HIS A 219 -17.07 1.92 17.79
C HIS A 219 -17.16 1.57 16.30
N ALA A 220 -17.99 2.29 15.54
CA ALA A 220 -18.11 2.13 14.09
C ALA A 220 -16.87 2.60 13.30
N LEU A 221 -15.87 3.20 13.97
CA LEU A 221 -14.59 3.59 13.38
C LEU A 221 -13.56 2.45 13.34
N LEU A 222 -13.86 1.32 13.96
CA LEU A 222 -12.95 0.16 14.04
C LEU A 222 -13.38 -0.98 13.13
N ASP A 223 -12.47 -1.91 12.88
CA ASP A 223 -12.75 -3.13 12.14
C ASP A 223 -13.60 -4.08 12.98
N MET A 224 -14.74 -4.52 12.42
CA MET A 224 -15.66 -5.46 13.07
C MET A 224 -15.02 -6.82 13.36
N ASN A 225 -14.05 -7.28 12.55
CA ASN A 225 -13.36 -8.55 12.78
C ASN A 225 -12.53 -8.52 14.07
N THR A 226 -12.07 -7.33 14.49
CA THR A 226 -11.39 -7.17 15.77
C THR A 226 -12.38 -7.31 16.93
N CYS A 227 -13.61 -6.82 16.77
CA CYS A 227 -14.65 -6.92 17.79
C CYS A 227 -15.09 -8.38 18.01
N SER A 228 -15.30 -9.13 16.91
CA SER A 228 -15.74 -10.53 16.96
C SER A 228 -14.71 -11.49 17.54
N ALA A 229 -13.46 -11.04 17.70
CA ALA A 229 -12.42 -11.81 18.37
C ALA A 229 -12.68 -12.01 19.88
N CYS A 230 -13.49 -11.14 20.48
CA CYS A 230 -13.82 -11.17 21.91
C CYS A 230 -15.34 -11.16 22.17
N HIS A 231 -16.13 -10.56 21.26
CA HIS A 231 -17.58 -10.46 21.39
C HIS A 231 -18.30 -11.42 20.46
N THR A 232 -19.48 -11.85 20.89
CA THR A 232 -20.35 -12.71 20.09
C THR A 232 -21.45 -11.89 19.42
N GLU A 233 -22.11 -12.47 18.43
CA GLU A 233 -23.29 -11.87 17.76
C GLU A 233 -24.36 -11.39 18.78
N LYS A 234 -24.54 -12.15 19.87
CA LYS A 234 -25.49 -11.81 20.94
C LYS A 234 -25.18 -10.46 21.59
N ASP A 235 -23.91 -10.06 21.66
CA ASP A 235 -23.50 -8.79 22.23
C ASP A 235 -23.89 -7.62 21.33
N CYS A 236 -23.73 -7.79 20.01
CA CYS A 236 -24.13 -6.80 19.02
C CYS A 236 -25.64 -6.55 19.06
N LEU A 237 -26.42 -7.64 19.17
CA LEU A 237 -27.90 -7.60 19.13
C LEU A 237 -28.54 -6.89 20.33
N LYS A 238 -27.80 -6.69 21.43
CA LYS A 238 -28.27 -5.87 22.57
C LYS A 238 -28.64 -4.46 22.11
N CYS A 239 -27.91 -3.91 21.14
CA CYS A 239 -28.13 -2.56 20.62
C CYS A 239 -28.53 -2.52 19.13
N HIS A 240 -27.89 -3.29 18.24
CA HIS A 240 -28.01 -3.14 16.78
C HIS A 240 -29.32 -3.67 16.19
N LYS A 241 -29.96 -4.64 16.85
CA LYS A 241 -31.24 -5.28 16.45
C LYS A 241 -31.27 -5.85 15.01
N ILE A 242 -30.13 -5.87 14.33
CA ILE A 242 -29.84 -6.56 13.06
C ILE A 242 -28.52 -7.30 13.29
N ASN A 243 -28.39 -8.50 12.71
CA ASN A 243 -27.18 -9.31 12.83
C ASN A 243 -25.98 -8.59 12.20
N MET A 244 -24.87 -8.53 12.95
CA MET A 244 -23.62 -7.90 12.53
C MET A 244 -22.43 -8.85 12.81
N PRO A 245 -21.54 -9.12 11.83
CA PRO A 245 -21.66 -8.75 10.42
C PRO A 245 -22.97 -9.27 9.82
N HIS A 246 -23.52 -8.56 8.82
CA HIS A 246 -24.74 -9.00 8.16
C HIS A 246 -24.55 -10.45 7.65
N PRO A 247 -25.58 -11.30 7.73
CA PRO A 247 -25.45 -12.72 7.40
C PRO A 247 -25.06 -12.93 5.93
N GLU A 248 -24.55 -14.11 5.57
CA GLU A 248 -24.09 -14.40 4.20
C GLU A 248 -25.19 -14.23 3.14
N ASP A 249 -26.45 -14.43 3.54
CA ASP A 249 -27.64 -14.25 2.71
C ASP A 249 -28.22 -12.82 2.78
N TRP A 250 -27.46 -11.83 3.27
CA TRP A 250 -27.93 -10.46 3.41
C TRP A 250 -28.38 -9.83 2.09
N ILE A 251 -27.58 -9.95 1.02
CA ILE A 251 -27.91 -9.34 -0.27
C ILE A 251 -29.30 -9.75 -0.78
N PRO A 252 -29.70 -11.05 -0.79
CA PRO A 252 -31.05 -11.42 -1.19
C PRO A 252 -32.16 -11.11 -0.15
N THR A 253 -31.86 -10.91 1.13
CA THR A 253 -32.87 -10.78 2.19
C THR A 253 -33.09 -9.36 2.72
N HIS A 254 -32.07 -8.48 2.61
CA HIS A 254 -32.06 -7.14 3.22
C HIS A 254 -33.22 -6.24 2.80
N GLY A 255 -33.84 -6.50 1.64
CA GLY A 255 -34.99 -5.74 1.16
C GLY A 255 -36.19 -5.82 2.11
N ARG A 256 -36.36 -6.94 2.82
CA ARG A 256 -37.40 -7.11 3.84
C ARG A 256 -37.13 -6.19 5.04
N ASP A 257 -35.90 -6.21 5.56
CA ASP A 257 -35.50 -5.42 6.72
C ASP A 257 -35.49 -3.91 6.41
N ALA A 258 -35.04 -3.53 5.22
CA ALA A 258 -35.06 -2.15 4.74
C ALA A 258 -36.49 -1.61 4.58
N LYS A 259 -37.44 -2.44 4.13
CA LYS A 259 -38.87 -2.09 4.08
C LYS A 259 -39.46 -1.92 5.48
N ALA A 260 -39.11 -2.81 6.41
CA ALA A 260 -39.60 -2.75 7.77
C ALA A 260 -39.10 -1.50 8.52
N ASN A 261 -37.82 -1.14 8.40
CA ASN A 261 -37.27 0.03 9.07
C ASN A 261 -36.02 0.63 8.40
N LYS A 262 -36.21 1.35 7.29
CA LYS A 262 -35.12 2.06 6.59
C LYS A 262 -34.32 3.04 7.47
N LYS A 263 -34.94 3.62 8.52
CA LYS A 263 -34.26 4.57 9.41
C LYS A 263 -33.17 3.89 10.23
N GLN A 264 -33.31 2.61 10.55
CA GLN A 264 -32.31 1.84 11.28
C GLN A 264 -31.01 1.69 10.48
N CYS A 265 -31.11 1.44 9.16
CA CYS A 265 -29.93 1.34 8.29
C CYS A 265 -29.13 2.65 8.24
N ASN A 266 -29.83 3.80 8.24
CA ASN A 266 -29.21 5.11 8.17
C ASN A 266 -28.50 5.54 9.47
N GLN A 267 -28.59 4.74 10.53
CA GLN A 267 -27.83 4.98 11.76
C GLN A 267 -26.34 4.70 11.57
N CYS A 268 -26.00 3.82 10.61
CA CYS A 268 -24.62 3.43 10.32
C CYS A 268 -24.24 3.67 8.85
N HIS A 269 -25.17 3.53 7.91
CA HIS A 269 -24.90 3.72 6.48
C HIS A 269 -25.36 5.09 5.99
N LEU A 270 -24.57 5.70 5.12
CA LEU A 270 -24.97 6.92 4.41
C LEU A 270 -25.99 6.56 3.32
N LYS A 271 -26.92 7.48 3.01
CA LYS A 271 -27.91 7.28 1.93
C LYS A 271 -27.27 6.96 0.57
N GLU A 272 -26.07 7.47 0.33
CA GLU A 272 -25.30 7.21 -0.89
C GLU A 272 -24.88 5.74 -1.03
N PHE A 273 -24.73 5.01 0.08
CA PHE A 273 -24.45 3.57 0.07
C PHE A 273 -25.54 2.81 -0.71
N CYS A 274 -26.81 3.15 -0.48
CA CYS A 274 -27.92 2.50 -1.16
C CYS A 274 -27.84 2.69 -2.69
N LYS A 275 -27.38 3.85 -3.16
CA LYS A 275 -27.30 4.16 -4.60
C LYS A 275 -26.23 3.35 -5.34
N GLY A 276 -25.25 2.80 -4.61
CA GLY A 276 -24.22 1.94 -5.18
C GLY A 276 -24.79 0.68 -5.83
N CYS A 277 -25.85 0.13 -5.22
CA CYS A 277 -26.54 -1.07 -5.70
C CYS A 277 -27.96 -0.73 -6.25
N HIS A 278 -28.74 0.08 -5.55
CA HIS A 278 -30.12 0.47 -5.92
C HIS A 278 -30.10 1.57 -6.99
N ALA A 279 -29.60 1.23 -8.17
CA ALA A 279 -29.53 2.12 -9.33
C ALA A 279 -30.79 2.05 -10.22
N VAL A 280 -31.78 1.28 -9.81
CA VAL A 280 -33.11 1.09 -10.40
C VAL A 280 -34.14 1.11 -9.28
N GLU A 281 -35.41 1.35 -9.62
CA GLU A 281 -36.49 1.40 -8.64
C GLU A 281 -36.65 0.06 -7.90
N MET A 282 -36.72 0.14 -6.56
CA MET A 282 -36.81 -1.01 -5.65
C MET A 282 -37.89 -0.75 -4.57
N PRO A 283 -38.79 -1.72 -4.28
CA PRO A 283 -38.96 -3.00 -4.97
C PRO A 283 -39.25 -2.79 -6.46
N HIS A 284 -38.85 -3.74 -7.31
CA HIS A 284 -39.19 -3.65 -8.72
C HIS A 284 -40.72 -3.52 -8.88
N PRO A 285 -41.20 -2.65 -9.79
CA PRO A 285 -42.62 -2.54 -10.10
C PRO A 285 -43.23 -3.89 -10.48
N ASP A 286 -44.52 -4.08 -10.22
CA ASP A 286 -45.22 -5.36 -10.48
C ASP A 286 -45.18 -5.75 -11.96
N ASP A 287 -45.12 -4.76 -12.86
CA ASP A 287 -45.02 -4.96 -14.30
C ASP A 287 -43.58 -5.12 -14.82
N TRP A 288 -42.56 -5.10 -13.94
CA TRP A 288 -41.15 -5.15 -14.30
C TRP A 288 -40.82 -6.35 -15.19
N LEU A 289 -41.33 -7.54 -14.86
CA LEU A 289 -41.09 -8.75 -15.66
C LEU A 289 -41.66 -8.66 -17.09
N SER A 290 -42.68 -7.86 -17.34
CA SER A 290 -43.18 -7.65 -18.70
C SER A 290 -42.40 -6.58 -19.48
N LYS A 291 -41.75 -5.65 -18.77
CA LYS A 291 -41.03 -4.52 -19.34
C LYS A 291 -39.51 -4.73 -19.41
N HIS A 292 -38.95 -5.67 -18.65
CA HIS A 292 -37.50 -5.90 -18.55
C HIS A 292 -36.85 -6.38 -19.85
N SER A 293 -37.62 -6.97 -20.77
CA SER A 293 -37.15 -7.41 -22.09
C SER A 293 -37.45 -6.42 -23.21
N HIS A 294 -38.10 -5.29 -22.89
CA HIS A 294 -38.48 -4.32 -23.91
C HIS A 294 -37.23 -3.65 -24.48
N PRO A 295 -37.09 -3.51 -25.82
CA PRO A 295 -35.94 -2.87 -26.47
C PRO A 295 -35.73 -1.38 -26.11
N TYR A 296 -36.63 -0.79 -25.33
CA TYR A 296 -36.52 0.58 -24.80
C TYR A 296 -36.36 0.62 -23.28
N SER A 297 -36.23 -0.53 -22.62
CA SER A 297 -35.93 -0.59 -21.19
C SER A 297 -34.43 -0.44 -20.95
N SER A 298 -34.06 0.30 -19.91
CA SER A 298 -32.67 0.45 -19.45
C SER A 298 -31.99 -0.89 -19.09
N ALA A 299 -32.75 -1.97 -18.98
CA ALA A 299 -32.28 -3.32 -18.71
C ALA A 299 -31.69 -4.05 -19.94
N VAL A 300 -32.03 -3.63 -21.17
CA VAL A 300 -31.63 -4.31 -22.43
C VAL A 300 -30.62 -3.50 -23.26
N GLU A 301 -30.21 -2.32 -22.81
CA GLU A 301 -29.09 -1.60 -23.45
C GLU A 301 -27.83 -2.49 -23.41
N LYS A 302 -27.37 -2.92 -24.60
CA LYS A 302 -26.33 -3.94 -24.83
C LYS A 302 -25.08 -3.84 -23.95
N ASP A 303 -24.71 -2.64 -23.50
CA ASP A 303 -23.49 -2.41 -22.69
C ASP A 303 -23.73 -1.78 -21.31
N LYS A 304 -24.98 -1.39 -21.00
CA LYS A 304 -25.35 -0.67 -19.77
C LYS A 304 -26.33 -1.44 -18.89
N GLY A 305 -27.28 -2.17 -19.49
CA GLY A 305 -28.31 -2.92 -18.77
C GLY A 305 -27.74 -4.07 -17.93
N GLU A 306 -26.88 -4.90 -18.51
CA GLU A 306 -26.22 -5.98 -17.77
C GLU A 306 -25.37 -5.42 -16.62
N LYS A 307 -24.56 -4.38 -16.88
CA LYS A 307 -23.74 -3.73 -15.84
C LYS A 307 -24.57 -3.13 -14.71
N LEU A 308 -25.77 -2.63 -15.01
CA LEU A 308 -26.70 -2.06 -14.03
C LEU A 308 -27.30 -3.16 -13.15
N CYS A 309 -27.76 -4.26 -13.75
CA CYS A 309 -28.36 -5.40 -13.05
C CYS A 309 -27.34 -6.19 -12.22
N LEU A 310 -26.11 -6.33 -12.73
CA LEU A 310 -25.01 -7.01 -12.03
C LEU A 310 -24.52 -6.28 -10.78
N LYS A 311 -24.98 -5.04 -10.52
CA LYS A 311 -24.76 -4.35 -9.24
C LYS A 311 -25.46 -5.04 -8.06
N CYS A 312 -26.51 -5.81 -8.34
CA CYS A 312 -27.31 -6.52 -7.34
C CYS A 312 -27.42 -8.02 -7.61
N HIS A 313 -27.44 -8.44 -8.88
CA HIS A 313 -27.64 -9.83 -9.28
C HIS A 313 -26.35 -10.50 -9.73
N MET A 314 -26.22 -11.80 -9.44
CA MET A 314 -25.15 -12.61 -10.01
C MET A 314 -25.48 -12.99 -11.46
N LYS A 315 -24.47 -13.04 -12.33
CA LYS A 315 -24.60 -13.43 -13.75
C LYS A 315 -25.31 -14.77 -13.95
N ARG A 316 -25.14 -15.70 -12.99
CA ARG A 316 -25.84 -17.00 -12.96
C ARG A 316 -27.37 -16.86 -12.98
N GLY A 317 -27.92 -15.83 -12.34
CA GLY A 317 -29.37 -15.57 -12.30
C GLY A 317 -29.94 -15.26 -13.67
N CYS A 318 -29.20 -14.50 -14.50
CA CYS A 318 -29.58 -14.22 -15.89
C CYS A 318 -29.64 -15.51 -16.70
N TYR A 319 -28.63 -16.36 -16.58
CA TYR A 319 -28.59 -17.64 -17.31
C TYR A 319 -29.74 -18.56 -16.93
N GLN A 320 -30.18 -18.57 -15.67
CA GLN A 320 -31.27 -19.44 -15.23
C GLN A 320 -32.57 -19.11 -15.96
N CYS A 321 -32.97 -17.83 -15.98
CA CYS A 321 -34.18 -17.41 -16.67
C CYS A 321 -34.01 -17.44 -18.20
N HIS A 322 -32.93 -16.88 -18.75
CA HIS A 322 -32.73 -16.80 -20.21
C HIS A 322 -32.44 -18.16 -20.88
N LYS A 323 -31.88 -19.17 -20.18
CA LYS A 323 -31.85 -20.55 -20.72
C LYS A 323 -33.24 -21.18 -20.77
N THR A 324 -34.12 -20.81 -19.83
CA THR A 324 -35.48 -21.35 -19.74
C THR A 324 -36.55 -20.51 -20.46
N HIS A 325 -36.19 -19.32 -20.93
CA HIS A 325 -37.05 -18.36 -21.63
C HIS A 325 -36.24 -17.65 -22.73
N ASN A 326 -36.33 -18.14 -23.98
CA ASN A 326 -35.85 -17.45 -25.18
C ASN A 326 -37.04 -16.80 -25.90
N HIS A 327 -36.91 -15.52 -26.26
CA HIS A 327 -37.93 -14.68 -26.90
C HIS A 327 -38.04 -14.89 -28.42
N PRO A 328 -39.14 -14.43 -29.08
CA PRO A 328 -40.19 -13.56 -28.56
C PRO A 328 -41.40 -14.30 -27.99
N VAL A 329 -41.83 -13.80 -26.83
CA VAL A 329 -43.09 -14.20 -26.21
C VAL A 329 -44.17 -13.29 -26.77
N ASP A 330 -44.97 -13.85 -27.67
CA ASP A 330 -46.23 -13.28 -28.15
C ASP A 330 -47.28 -13.41 -27.04
N LYS A 331 -48.18 -12.41 -26.89
CA LYS A 331 -49.33 -12.47 -25.98
C LYS A 331 -50.18 -13.73 -26.22
N GLU A 332 -50.27 -14.23 -27.46
CA GLU A 332 -50.94 -15.51 -27.74
C GLU A 332 -50.19 -16.73 -27.17
N LYS A 333 -48.85 -16.72 -27.18
CA LYS A 333 -48.05 -17.82 -26.62
C LYS A 333 -48.13 -17.84 -25.09
N PHE A 334 -48.28 -16.68 -24.45
CA PHE A 334 -48.46 -16.58 -23.00
C PHE A 334 -49.76 -17.24 -22.52
N LYS A 335 -50.85 -17.11 -23.30
CA LYS A 335 -52.16 -17.75 -22.99
C LYS A 335 -52.11 -19.27 -22.92
N ASN A 336 -51.10 -19.90 -23.54
CA ASN A 336 -50.95 -21.35 -23.62
C ASN A 336 -49.99 -21.94 -22.57
N PHE A 337 -49.44 -21.12 -21.67
CA PHE A 337 -48.54 -21.59 -20.62
C PHE A 337 -49.33 -22.23 -19.46
N LYS A 338 -49.36 -23.58 -19.41
CA LYS A 338 -50.01 -24.32 -18.32
C LYS A 338 -49.25 -24.12 -17.00
N GLY A 339 -49.92 -23.63 -15.96
CA GLY A 339 -49.34 -23.29 -14.65
C GLY A 339 -49.40 -21.81 -14.28
N LEU A 340 -49.90 -20.94 -15.17
CA LEU A 340 -50.17 -19.51 -14.92
C LEU A 340 -51.16 -19.27 -13.77
N ASP A 341 -52.10 -20.20 -13.61
CA ASP A 341 -53.06 -20.35 -12.52
C ASP A 341 -52.41 -20.44 -11.13
N LYS A 342 -51.13 -20.82 -11.05
CA LYS A 342 -50.36 -20.85 -9.79
C LYS A 342 -49.69 -19.51 -9.46
N TRP A 343 -49.77 -18.53 -10.35
CA TRP A 343 -49.17 -17.20 -10.22
C TRP A 343 -50.26 -16.12 -10.40
N PRO A 344 -51.20 -16.00 -9.43
CA PRO A 344 -52.48 -15.31 -9.61
C PRO A 344 -52.39 -13.81 -9.90
N ASN A 345 -51.24 -13.17 -9.68
CA ASN A 345 -51.07 -11.73 -9.85
C ASN A 345 -50.51 -11.31 -11.22
N PHE A 346 -50.32 -12.25 -12.16
CA PHE A 346 -49.67 -11.95 -13.45
C PHE A 346 -50.63 -11.55 -14.58
N LEU A 347 -51.94 -11.72 -14.42
CA LEU A 347 -52.94 -11.54 -15.49
C LEU A 347 -53.91 -10.37 -15.28
N ASN A 348 -53.73 -9.53 -14.26
CA ASN A 348 -54.52 -8.31 -14.07
C ASN A 348 -53.81 -7.07 -14.65
N ILE A 349 -53.54 -7.09 -15.97
CA ILE A 349 -53.17 -5.90 -16.77
C ILE A 349 -54.01 -5.88 -18.05
#